data_AF-A0A4Q7MQN9-F1
#
_entry.id   AF-A0A4Q7MQN9-F1
#
_cell.length_a   1.000
_cell.length_b   1.000
_cell.length_c   1.000
_cell.angle_alpha   90.00
_cell.angle_beta   90.00
_cell.angle_gamma   90.00
#
_symmetry.space_group_name_H-M   'P 1'
#
loop_
_entity.id
_entity.type
_entity.pdbx_description
1 polymer ?
#
loop_
_entity_poly.entity_id
_entity_poly.type
_entity_poly.pdbx_seq_one_letter_code
_entity_poly.pdbx_strand_id
1 'polypeptide(L)'
;MRISLIITLCCFFFSFCHSRQPAPDCHLDMSAFRDVYDYPDTVVAADIPILFCQKRQELSRDDSLSQSLIGAKFFNRYKENNLSIGFSGEETFRFTAASSYNFSPVCIRFNRREMIVKICVEGEFDDRYDDSLLTEKEQYDLRFMERIVWVNNYGCRLWKKKYYDSMITADPRLLSADYLLQLYRKRLVDTTCVISTKKIPLTEKQYCSLLKELKATDFGELPWQIKAKYPPTHDSYLILEAHTANKFKYMVCSTSADPLPDVREFCLKLVKMAGLDPKKVRL
;
A
#
# COMPACT_ATOMS: atom_id res chain seq x y z
N MET A 1 -30.77 2.77 75.30
CA MET A 1 -30.79 2.86 73.82
C MET A 1 -29.54 3.60 73.37
N ARG A 2 -28.58 2.88 72.76
CA ARG A 2 -27.36 3.46 72.18
C ARG A 2 -27.53 3.42 70.65
N ILE A 3 -27.51 4.58 70.01
CA ILE A 3 -27.52 4.71 68.54
C ILE A 3 -26.06 4.86 68.12
N SER A 4 -25.49 3.80 67.56
CA SER A 4 -24.15 3.82 66.96
C SER A 4 -24.25 4.35 65.54
N LEU A 5 -23.68 5.53 65.31
CA LEU A 5 -23.52 6.16 64.01
C LEU A 5 -22.27 5.57 63.33
N ILE A 6 -22.46 4.71 62.33
CA ILE A 6 -21.38 4.18 61.49
C ILE A 6 -21.19 5.15 60.33
N ILE A 7 -20.11 5.93 60.38
CA ILE A 7 -19.66 6.80 59.29
C ILE A 7 -18.81 5.94 58.35
N THR A 8 -19.39 5.53 57.22
CA THR A 8 -18.67 4.85 56.13
C THR A 8 -17.81 5.88 55.40
N LEU A 9 -16.51 5.83 55.67
CA LEU A 9 -15.48 6.62 55.00
C LEU A 9 -15.35 6.10 53.55
N CYS A 10 -15.99 6.77 52.59
CA CYS A 10 -15.72 6.55 51.17
C CYS A 10 -14.33 7.07 50.84
N CYS A 11 -13.34 6.17 50.86
CA CYS A 11 -12.02 6.41 50.27
C CYS A 11 -12.18 6.64 48.76
N PHE A 12 -12.26 7.92 48.38
CA PHE A 12 -12.02 8.38 47.02
C PHE A 12 -10.58 8.02 46.63
N PHE A 13 -10.38 6.83 46.08
CA PHE A 13 -9.21 6.53 45.27
C PHE A 13 -9.32 7.35 43.98
N PHE A 14 -8.90 8.61 44.04
CA PHE A 14 -8.45 9.34 42.86
C PHE A 14 -7.20 8.61 42.36
N SER A 15 -7.40 7.56 41.56
CA SER A 15 -6.40 7.10 40.62
C SER A 15 -6.11 8.29 39.71
N PHE A 16 -5.08 9.05 40.04
CA PHE A 16 -4.42 9.96 39.13
C PHE A 16 -3.98 9.12 37.93
N CYS A 17 -4.84 9.03 36.91
CA CYS A 17 -4.43 8.76 35.55
C CYS A 17 -3.56 9.96 35.14
N HIS A 18 -2.30 9.95 35.57
CA HIS A 18 -1.25 10.65 34.87
C HIS A 18 -1.26 10.07 33.46
N SER A 19 -1.96 10.73 32.55
CA SER A 19 -1.77 10.56 31.13
C SER A 19 -0.33 10.93 30.87
N ARG A 20 0.58 9.95 30.97
CA ARG A 20 1.97 10.11 30.57
C ARG A 20 1.93 10.64 29.17
N GLN A 21 2.28 11.91 29.00
CA GLN A 21 2.54 12.44 27.68
C GLN A 21 3.65 11.54 27.10
N PRO A 22 3.37 10.85 25.98
CA PRO A 22 4.36 10.01 25.34
C PRO A 22 5.61 10.83 25.04
N ALA A 23 6.78 10.22 25.20
CA ALA A 23 8.04 10.91 24.92
C ALA A 23 8.03 11.45 23.48
N PRO A 24 8.57 12.65 23.21
CA PRO A 24 8.49 13.31 21.91
C PRO A 24 9.08 12.47 20.76
N ASP A 25 10.00 11.56 21.08
CA ASP A 25 10.61 10.64 20.11
C ASP A 25 9.66 9.53 19.62
N CYS A 26 8.52 9.33 20.29
CA CYS A 26 7.56 8.25 20.05
C CYS A 26 6.37 8.66 19.16
N HIS A 27 6.46 9.79 18.46
CA HIS A 27 5.44 10.28 17.52
C HIS A 27 6.07 10.77 16.23
N LEU A 28 5.36 10.64 15.11
CA LEU A 28 5.84 11.15 13.83
C LEU A 28 5.06 12.41 13.43
N ASP A 29 5.69 13.58 13.57
CA ASP A 29 5.17 14.82 13.01
C ASP A 29 5.48 14.88 11.51
N MET A 30 4.43 14.79 10.68
CA MET A 30 4.55 14.84 9.22
C MET A 30 4.25 16.23 8.65
N SER A 31 4.12 17.27 9.46
CA SER A 31 3.82 18.63 8.99
C SER A 31 4.88 19.20 8.03
N ALA A 32 6.14 18.82 8.22
CA ALA A 32 7.26 19.26 7.39
C ALA A 32 7.61 18.29 6.24
N PHE A 33 6.90 17.16 6.14
CA PHE A 33 7.21 16.16 5.12
C PHE A 33 6.68 16.59 3.74
N ARG A 34 7.41 16.22 2.69
CA ARG A 34 6.99 16.37 1.29
C ARG A 34 5.92 15.34 0.94
N ASP A 35 5.00 15.69 0.03
CA ASP A 35 3.98 14.78 -0.53
C ASP A 35 3.19 14.06 0.58
N VAL A 36 2.76 14.82 1.58
CA VAL A 36 1.90 14.35 2.67
C VAL A 36 0.47 14.70 2.32
N TYR A 37 -0.43 13.77 2.63
CA TYR A 37 -1.83 13.90 2.30
C TYR A 37 -2.70 13.92 3.55
N ASP A 38 -3.75 14.71 3.49
CA ASP A 38 -4.90 14.54 4.37
C ASP A 38 -5.68 13.28 3.98
N TYR A 39 -6.43 12.73 4.94
CA TYR A 39 -7.40 11.69 4.62
C TYR A 39 -8.56 12.28 3.81
N PRO A 40 -9.19 11.48 2.92
CA PRO A 40 -10.38 11.95 2.22
C PRO A 40 -11.52 12.23 3.22
N ASP A 41 -12.19 13.37 3.07
CA ASP A 41 -13.36 13.73 3.89
C ASP A 41 -14.52 12.74 3.70
N THR A 42 -14.60 12.14 2.51
CA THR A 42 -15.61 11.14 2.15
C THR A 42 -14.95 9.93 1.51
N VAL A 43 -15.21 8.75 2.08
CA VAL A 43 -14.79 7.46 1.51
C VAL A 43 -16.00 6.78 0.91
N VAL A 44 -15.96 6.45 -0.38
CA VAL A 44 -16.97 5.59 -1.02
C VAL A 44 -16.43 4.18 -1.20
N ALA A 45 -17.32 3.20 -1.40
CA ALA A 45 -16.92 1.80 -1.57
C ALA A 45 -15.90 1.58 -2.71
N ALA A 46 -15.94 2.43 -3.74
CA ALA A 46 -15.00 2.41 -4.86
C ALA A 46 -13.57 2.83 -4.50
N ASP A 47 -13.35 3.49 -3.36
CA ASP A 47 -12.02 3.95 -2.92
C ASP A 47 -11.25 2.87 -2.16
N ILE A 48 -11.95 1.95 -1.51
CA ILE A 48 -11.36 0.84 -0.74
C ILE A 48 -10.30 0.06 -1.53
N PRO A 49 -10.53 -0.34 -2.80
CA PRO A 49 -9.54 -1.09 -3.57
C PRO A 49 -8.36 -0.26 -4.08
N ILE A 50 -8.39 1.07 -4.01
CA ILE A 50 -7.33 1.93 -4.55
C ILE A 50 -6.15 1.97 -3.57
N LEU A 51 -4.98 1.43 -3.94
CA LEU A 51 -3.82 1.34 -3.05
C LEU A 51 -3.46 2.68 -2.37
N PHE A 52 -3.55 3.79 -3.12
CA PHE A 52 -3.35 5.16 -2.62
C PHE A 52 -4.50 6.08 -3.06
N CYS A 53 -5.53 6.21 -2.23
CA CYS A 53 -6.77 6.92 -2.56
C CYS A 53 -6.54 8.37 -3.03
N GLN A 54 -5.55 9.07 -2.46
CA GLN A 54 -5.28 10.48 -2.77
C GLN A 54 -4.76 10.71 -4.19
N LYS A 55 -4.27 9.68 -4.87
CA LYS A 55 -3.82 9.79 -6.27
C LYS A 55 -4.88 9.47 -7.31
N ARG A 56 -6.10 9.09 -6.89
CA ARG A 56 -7.18 8.71 -7.80
C ARG A 56 -7.44 9.74 -8.91
N GLN A 57 -7.30 11.03 -8.61
CA GLN A 57 -7.57 12.11 -9.57
C GLN A 57 -6.34 12.54 -10.38
N GLU A 58 -5.13 12.24 -9.91
CA GLU A 58 -3.87 12.63 -10.55
C GLU A 58 -3.36 11.58 -11.54
N LEU A 59 -3.76 10.33 -11.33
CA LEU A 59 -3.36 9.22 -12.17
C LEU A 59 -4.16 9.23 -13.47
N SER A 60 -3.52 8.79 -14.56
CA SER A 60 -4.27 8.43 -15.75
C SER A 60 -5.32 7.37 -15.39
N ARG A 61 -6.37 7.25 -16.21
CA ARG A 61 -7.40 6.25 -15.98
C ARG A 61 -6.82 4.83 -15.86
N ASP A 62 -5.78 4.56 -16.62
CA ASP A 62 -5.12 3.25 -16.69
C ASP A 62 -4.22 3.00 -15.47
N ASP A 63 -3.50 4.02 -15.02
CA ASP A 63 -2.71 3.95 -13.79
C ASP A 63 -3.64 3.78 -12.57
N SER A 64 -4.78 4.48 -12.56
CA SER A 64 -5.81 4.35 -11.53
C SER A 64 -6.41 2.94 -11.51
N LEU A 65 -6.62 2.34 -12.69
CA LEU A 65 -7.12 0.98 -12.81
C LEU A 65 -6.14 -0.05 -12.28
N SER A 66 -4.88 0.09 -12.69
CA SER A 66 -3.79 -0.79 -12.26
C SER A 66 -3.60 -0.71 -10.75
N GLN A 67 -3.60 0.49 -10.18
CA GLN A 67 -3.54 0.70 -8.72
C GLN A 67 -4.76 0.14 -7.98
N SER A 68 -5.96 0.19 -8.57
CA SER A 68 -7.17 -0.40 -8.00
C SER A 68 -7.13 -1.93 -8.00
N LEU A 69 -6.62 -2.54 -9.08
CA LEU A 69 -6.46 -4.00 -9.17
C LEU A 69 -5.36 -4.48 -8.22
N ILE A 70 -4.22 -3.81 -8.20
CA ILE A 70 -3.09 -4.12 -7.31
C ILE A 70 -3.50 -3.94 -5.85
N GLY A 71 -4.14 -2.82 -5.51
CA GLY A 71 -4.61 -2.52 -4.15
C GLY A 71 -5.65 -3.52 -3.66
N ALA A 72 -6.72 -3.75 -4.43
CA ALA A 72 -7.76 -4.73 -4.09
C ALA A 72 -7.16 -6.10 -3.79
N LYS A 73 -6.25 -6.55 -4.65
CA LYS A 73 -5.60 -7.84 -4.52
C LYS A 73 -4.70 -7.90 -3.29
N PHE A 74 -3.87 -6.89 -3.09
CA PHE A 74 -2.98 -6.80 -1.93
C PHE A 74 -3.78 -6.83 -0.63
N PHE A 75 -4.81 -5.98 -0.50
CA PHE A 75 -5.65 -5.90 0.69
C PHE A 75 -6.43 -7.20 0.94
N ASN A 76 -7.02 -7.79 -0.10
CA ASN A 76 -7.78 -9.03 0.03
C ASN A 76 -6.90 -10.22 0.39
N ARG A 77 -5.74 -10.40 -0.28
CA ARG A 77 -4.85 -11.54 -0.04
C ARG A 77 -4.21 -11.46 1.33
N TYR A 78 -3.65 -10.31 1.70
CA TYR A 78 -3.06 -10.15 3.03
C TYR A 78 -4.11 -9.94 4.14
N LYS A 79 -5.39 -9.71 3.82
CA LYS A 79 -6.41 -9.25 4.77
C LYS A 79 -5.90 -8.01 5.53
N GLU A 80 -5.44 -7.02 4.78
CA GLU A 80 -4.95 -5.73 5.28
C GLU A 80 -5.93 -4.63 4.94
N ASN A 81 -6.08 -3.67 5.84
CA ASN A 81 -6.90 -2.48 5.57
C ASN A 81 -6.15 -1.54 4.64
N ASN A 82 -6.90 -0.77 3.86
CA ASN A 82 -6.35 0.36 3.13
C ASN A 82 -6.04 1.49 4.13
N LEU A 83 -4.76 1.83 4.33
CA LEU A 83 -4.37 2.90 5.25
C LEU A 83 -4.65 4.29 4.65
N SER A 84 -4.75 4.41 3.33
CA SER A 84 -4.92 5.70 2.67
C SER A 84 -6.31 6.33 2.85
N ILE A 85 -7.32 5.55 3.25
CA ILE A 85 -8.72 6.00 3.33
C ILE A 85 -9.13 6.57 4.70
N GLY A 86 -8.31 6.42 5.75
CA GLY A 86 -8.64 6.99 7.06
C GLY A 86 -7.80 6.45 8.21
N PHE A 87 -7.81 7.16 9.34
CA PHE A 87 -7.08 6.78 10.55
C PHE A 87 -7.62 5.48 11.17
N SER A 88 -6.72 4.59 11.61
CA SER A 88 -7.02 3.23 12.09
C SER A 88 -7.18 3.18 13.61
N GLY A 89 -7.10 4.33 14.27
CA GLY A 89 -7.11 4.49 15.72
C GLY A 89 -5.71 4.52 16.35
N GLU A 90 -4.65 4.20 15.61
CA GLU A 90 -3.27 4.31 16.09
C GLU A 90 -2.26 4.59 14.96
N GLU A 91 -1.16 5.28 15.29
CA GLU A 91 -0.07 5.50 14.35
C GLU A 91 0.47 4.15 13.85
N THR A 92 0.40 3.95 12.53
CA THR A 92 0.68 2.69 11.87
C THR A 92 1.66 2.91 10.73
N PHE A 93 2.60 2.00 10.58
CA PHE A 93 3.58 2.01 9.50
C PHE A 93 3.48 0.70 8.76
N ARG A 94 3.52 0.76 7.42
CA ARG A 94 3.49 -0.44 6.60
C ARG A 94 4.59 -0.38 5.56
N PHE A 95 5.45 -1.38 5.60
CA PHE A 95 6.45 -1.63 4.60
C PHE A 95 6.02 -2.84 3.78
N THR A 96 5.99 -2.66 2.46
CA THR A 96 5.72 -3.71 1.49
C THR A 96 6.88 -3.82 0.51
N ALA A 97 7.34 -5.04 0.25
CA ALA A 97 8.29 -5.32 -0.83
C ALA A 97 7.74 -6.43 -1.72
N ALA A 98 7.76 -6.20 -3.03
CA ALA A 98 7.31 -7.15 -4.03
C ALA A 98 8.31 -7.22 -5.19
N SER A 99 8.47 -8.41 -5.78
CA SER A 99 9.32 -8.65 -6.95
C SER A 99 8.56 -9.51 -7.96
N SER A 100 8.64 -9.16 -9.24
CA SER A 100 7.91 -9.76 -10.38
C SER A 100 8.27 -11.22 -10.72
N TYR A 101 8.98 -11.95 -9.86
CA TYR A 101 9.49 -13.30 -10.13
C TYR A 101 9.28 -14.22 -8.93
N ASN A 102 8.03 -14.60 -8.66
CA ASN A 102 7.70 -15.66 -7.68
C ASN A 102 8.29 -15.45 -6.27
N PHE A 103 8.71 -14.23 -5.93
CA PHE A 103 9.14 -13.92 -4.58
C PHE A 103 7.90 -13.54 -3.80
N SER A 104 7.63 -14.31 -2.76
CA SER A 104 6.58 -14.02 -1.80
C SER A 104 6.75 -12.58 -1.32
N PRO A 105 5.81 -11.68 -1.65
CA PRO A 105 5.91 -10.33 -1.17
C PRO A 105 5.87 -10.35 0.35
N VAL A 106 6.47 -9.33 0.92
CA VAL A 106 6.55 -9.15 2.35
C VAL A 106 5.71 -7.95 2.69
N CYS A 107 4.78 -8.11 3.63
CA CYS A 107 4.05 -7.01 4.25
C CYS A 107 4.41 -7.00 5.74
N ILE A 108 5.15 -5.97 6.17
CA ILE A 108 5.46 -5.71 7.57
C ILE A 108 4.69 -4.47 7.99
N ARG A 109 3.73 -4.63 8.88
CA ARG A 109 3.02 -3.54 9.54
C ARG A 109 3.51 -3.42 10.97
N PHE A 110 3.72 -2.23 11.49
CA PHE A 110 3.98 -2.03 12.92
C PHE A 110 3.28 -0.80 13.48
N ASN A 111 2.97 -0.86 14.76
CA ASN A 111 2.41 0.22 15.58
C ASN A 111 3.10 0.22 16.96
N ARG A 112 2.58 0.98 17.92
CA ARG A 112 3.18 1.08 19.26
C ARG A 112 3.20 -0.24 20.03
N ARG A 113 2.36 -1.21 19.67
CA ARG A 113 2.13 -2.45 20.41
C ARG A 113 2.80 -3.67 19.79
N GLU A 114 2.78 -3.76 18.46
CA GLU A 114 3.22 -4.94 17.75
C GLU A 114 3.74 -4.64 16.34
N MET A 115 4.57 -5.55 15.84
CA MET A 115 4.88 -5.71 14.43
C MET A 115 4.16 -6.97 13.93
N ILE A 116 3.38 -6.84 12.88
CA ILE A 116 2.75 -7.94 12.15
C ILE A 116 3.49 -8.15 10.84
N VAL A 117 3.95 -9.38 10.64
CA VAL A 117 4.68 -9.81 9.46
C VAL A 117 3.80 -10.79 8.70
N LYS A 118 3.55 -10.51 7.42
CA LYS A 118 2.79 -11.38 6.53
C LYS A 118 3.60 -11.74 5.30
N ILE A 119 3.70 -13.04 5.01
CA ILE A 119 4.41 -13.58 3.85
C ILE A 119 3.59 -14.71 3.20
N CYS A 120 3.71 -14.86 1.89
CA CYS A 120 3.20 -16.04 1.19
C CYS A 120 4.16 -17.21 1.47
N VAL A 121 3.68 -18.29 2.10
CA VAL A 121 4.51 -19.49 2.38
C VAL A 121 4.29 -20.62 1.40
N GLU A 122 3.17 -20.60 0.68
CA GLU A 122 2.80 -21.60 -0.31
C GLU A 122 1.97 -20.96 -1.42
N GLY A 123 2.17 -21.42 -2.65
CA GLY A 123 1.47 -20.94 -3.84
C GLY A 123 2.05 -19.64 -4.40
N GLU A 124 1.25 -18.88 -5.13
CA GLU A 124 1.70 -17.70 -5.89
C GLU A 124 0.95 -16.44 -5.49
N PHE A 125 1.70 -15.37 -5.21
CA PHE A 125 1.12 -14.07 -4.91
C PHE A 125 0.71 -13.29 -6.15
N ASP A 126 1.37 -13.54 -7.28
CA ASP A 126 1.02 -12.88 -8.54
C ASP A 126 -0.22 -13.52 -9.17
N ASP A 127 -0.93 -12.71 -9.95
CA ASP A 127 -2.15 -13.17 -10.62
C ASP A 127 -1.66 -13.85 -11.87
N ARG A 128 -2.11 -15.08 -12.07
CA ARG A 128 -2.04 -15.66 -13.39
C ARG A 128 -3.22 -15.14 -14.18
N TYR A 129 -2.92 -14.51 -15.30
CA TYR A 129 -3.94 -14.17 -16.27
C TYR A 129 -4.00 -15.27 -17.33
N ASP A 130 -5.18 -15.82 -17.54
CA ASP A 130 -5.47 -16.79 -18.59
C ASP A 130 -6.44 -16.18 -19.58
N ASP A 131 -5.90 -15.72 -20.71
CA ASP A 131 -6.68 -15.14 -21.80
C ASP A 131 -7.66 -16.16 -22.42
N SER A 132 -7.48 -17.47 -22.20
CA SER A 132 -8.45 -18.48 -22.65
C SER A 132 -9.80 -18.41 -21.93
N LEU A 133 -9.86 -17.74 -20.78
CA LEU A 133 -11.10 -17.42 -20.07
C LEU A 133 -11.88 -16.28 -20.73
N LEU A 134 -11.26 -15.56 -21.67
CA LEU A 134 -11.91 -14.54 -22.49
C LEU A 134 -12.38 -15.16 -23.82
N THR A 135 -13.52 -14.70 -24.30
CA THR A 135 -13.94 -14.95 -25.68
C THR A 135 -12.96 -14.31 -26.67
N GLU A 136 -12.94 -14.80 -27.91
CA GLU A 136 -12.07 -14.24 -28.96
C GLU A 136 -12.23 -12.71 -29.12
N LYS A 137 -13.47 -12.22 -29.08
CA LYS A 137 -13.76 -10.78 -29.12
C LYS A 137 -13.17 -10.05 -27.91
N GLU A 138 -13.38 -10.56 -26.70
CA GLU A 138 -12.86 -9.94 -25.48
C GLU A 138 -11.32 -9.91 -25.45
N GLN A 139 -10.65 -10.94 -25.96
CA GLN A 139 -9.19 -10.92 -26.11
C GLN A 139 -8.74 -9.85 -27.11
N TYR A 140 -9.47 -9.69 -28.21
CA TYR A 140 -9.20 -8.63 -29.19
C TYR A 140 -9.38 -7.24 -28.57
N ASP A 141 -10.51 -7.04 -27.87
CA ASP A 141 -10.85 -5.79 -27.18
C ASP A 141 -9.79 -5.45 -26.13
N LEU A 142 -9.35 -6.42 -25.32
CA LEU A 142 -8.30 -6.22 -24.32
C LEU A 142 -6.98 -5.76 -24.95
N ARG A 143 -6.49 -6.48 -25.97
CA ARG A 143 -5.25 -6.10 -26.68
C ARG A 143 -5.36 -4.73 -27.34
N PHE A 144 -6.56 -4.39 -27.84
CA PHE A 144 -6.83 -3.09 -28.43
C PHE A 144 -6.78 -1.97 -27.39
N MET A 145 -7.48 -2.16 -26.25
CA MET A 145 -7.50 -1.22 -25.14
C MET A 145 -6.10 -1.01 -24.58
N GLU A 146 -5.35 -2.08 -24.26
CA GLU A 146 -3.96 -1.99 -23.81
C GLU A 146 -3.12 -1.17 -24.80
N ARG A 147 -3.25 -1.40 -26.11
CA ARG A 147 -2.52 -0.63 -27.15
C ARG A 147 -2.91 0.84 -27.22
N ILE A 148 -4.18 1.20 -27.05
CA ILE A 148 -4.62 2.60 -27.04
C ILE A 148 -3.97 3.39 -25.91
N VAL A 149 -3.81 2.76 -24.74
CA VAL A 149 -3.13 3.39 -23.59
C VAL A 149 -1.72 3.83 -23.99
N TRP A 150 -0.97 2.95 -24.66
CA TRP A 150 0.39 3.27 -25.15
C TRP A 150 0.40 4.31 -26.27
N VAL A 151 -0.65 4.37 -27.09
CA VAL A 151 -0.79 5.32 -28.21
C VAL A 151 -0.93 6.76 -27.72
N ASN A 152 -1.64 6.99 -26.63
CA ASN A 152 -1.82 8.33 -26.06
C ASN A 152 -0.54 8.86 -25.36
N ASN A 153 0.33 7.97 -24.88
CA ASN A 153 1.51 8.34 -24.10
C ASN A 153 2.80 8.55 -24.93
N TYR A 154 2.85 8.07 -26.19
CA TYR A 154 4.11 8.04 -26.97
C TYR A 154 4.02 8.68 -28.38
N GLY A 155 3.18 9.70 -28.56
CA GLY A 155 3.18 10.51 -29.80
C GLY A 155 2.81 9.71 -31.06
N CYS A 156 1.61 9.12 -31.07
CA CYS A 156 1.21 8.25 -32.17
C CYS A 156 1.01 8.98 -33.50
N ARG A 157 1.29 8.28 -34.62
CA ARG A 157 1.07 8.79 -35.99
C ARG A 157 -0.44 8.99 -36.26
N LEU A 158 -0.80 10.06 -36.98
CA LEU A 158 -2.19 10.46 -37.28
C LEU A 158 -3.08 9.33 -37.85
N TRP A 159 -2.54 8.44 -38.67
CA TRP A 159 -3.30 7.33 -39.26
C TRP A 159 -3.68 6.25 -38.22
N LYS A 160 -2.82 6.00 -37.23
CA LYS A 160 -3.14 5.09 -36.12
C LYS A 160 -4.28 5.65 -35.29
N LYS A 161 -4.25 6.96 -35.01
CA LYS A 161 -5.34 7.66 -34.33
C LYS A 161 -6.68 7.48 -35.05
N LYS A 162 -6.73 7.74 -36.36
CA LYS A 162 -7.96 7.53 -37.17
C LYS A 162 -8.48 6.08 -37.10
N TYR A 163 -7.58 5.09 -37.12
CA TYR A 163 -7.95 3.69 -36.95
C TYR A 163 -8.58 3.43 -35.58
N TYR A 164 -7.95 3.90 -34.50
CA TYR A 164 -8.48 3.74 -33.15
C TYR A 164 -9.83 4.46 -32.96
N ASP A 165 -9.96 5.69 -33.48
CA ASP A 165 -11.20 6.46 -33.43
C ASP A 165 -12.35 5.72 -34.14
N SER A 166 -12.08 5.08 -35.28
CA SER A 166 -13.07 4.28 -36.01
C SER A 166 -13.52 3.06 -35.20
N MET A 167 -12.58 2.38 -34.55
CA MET A 167 -12.87 1.19 -33.73
C MET A 167 -13.65 1.56 -32.47
N ILE A 168 -13.29 2.66 -31.81
CA ILE A 168 -14.02 3.22 -30.66
C ILE A 168 -15.45 3.64 -31.07
N THR A 169 -15.61 4.25 -32.24
CA THR A 169 -16.94 4.64 -32.75
C THR A 169 -17.83 3.41 -32.96
N ALA A 170 -17.24 2.30 -33.42
CA ALA A 170 -17.96 1.04 -33.62
C ALA A 170 -18.27 0.29 -32.32
N ASP A 171 -17.39 0.34 -31.31
CA ASP A 171 -17.60 -0.24 -29.99
C ASP A 171 -17.17 0.74 -28.87
N PRO A 172 -18.08 1.61 -28.40
CA PRO A 172 -17.76 2.61 -27.37
C PRO A 172 -17.29 2.03 -26.03
N ARG A 173 -17.53 0.73 -25.78
CA ARG A 173 -17.06 0.06 -24.55
C ARG A 173 -15.54 -0.05 -24.50
N LEU A 174 -14.85 0.09 -25.64
CA LEU A 174 -13.39 0.17 -25.72
C LEU A 174 -12.81 1.42 -25.03
N LEU A 175 -13.66 2.38 -24.64
CA LEU A 175 -13.31 3.48 -23.75
C LEU A 175 -13.82 3.27 -22.31
N SER A 176 -14.31 2.09 -21.93
CA SER A 176 -14.87 1.86 -20.58
C SER A 176 -13.86 1.18 -19.66
N ALA A 177 -13.48 1.85 -18.57
CA ALA A 177 -12.70 1.26 -17.48
C ALA A 177 -13.45 0.11 -16.79
N ASP A 178 -14.77 0.20 -16.67
CA ASP A 178 -15.56 -0.90 -16.10
C ASP A 178 -15.48 -2.14 -16.98
N TYR A 179 -15.47 -1.96 -18.30
CA TYR A 179 -15.29 -3.08 -19.23
C TYR A 179 -13.88 -3.66 -19.10
N LEU A 180 -12.85 -2.81 -19.06
CA LEU A 180 -11.46 -3.26 -18.84
C LEU A 180 -11.31 -4.05 -17.53
N LEU A 181 -11.92 -3.57 -16.43
CA LEU A 181 -11.93 -4.29 -15.15
C LEU A 181 -12.64 -5.64 -15.24
N GLN A 182 -13.76 -5.71 -15.95
CA GLN A 182 -14.46 -6.98 -16.16
C GLN A 182 -13.57 -7.97 -16.91
N LEU A 183 -12.84 -7.53 -17.94
CA LEU A 183 -11.89 -8.38 -18.67
C LEU A 183 -10.75 -8.87 -17.77
N TYR A 184 -10.12 -7.99 -16.98
CA TYR A 184 -9.06 -8.38 -16.04
C TYR A 184 -9.56 -9.34 -14.97
N ARG A 185 -10.77 -9.13 -14.43
CA ARG A 185 -11.38 -10.03 -13.45
C ARG A 185 -11.76 -11.38 -14.07
N LYS A 186 -12.25 -11.39 -15.30
CA LYS A 186 -12.66 -12.62 -16.00
C LYS A 186 -11.46 -13.52 -16.33
N ARG A 187 -10.34 -12.91 -16.74
CA ARG A 187 -9.11 -13.63 -17.07
C ARG A 187 -8.26 -14.00 -15.85
N LEU A 188 -8.69 -13.63 -14.64
CA LEU A 188 -7.97 -13.93 -13.42
C LEU A 188 -8.10 -15.41 -13.07
N VAL A 189 -6.99 -16.13 -13.08
CA VAL A 189 -6.90 -17.47 -12.50
C VAL A 189 -6.64 -17.31 -11.01
N ASP A 190 -7.52 -17.87 -10.19
CA ASP A 190 -7.34 -17.85 -8.75
C ASP A 190 -6.08 -18.64 -8.38
N THR A 191 -5.04 -17.92 -8.00
CA THR A 191 -3.80 -18.51 -7.48
C THR A 191 -3.95 -18.61 -5.98
N THR A 192 -3.80 -19.81 -5.43
CA THR A 192 -3.73 -19.94 -3.97
C THR A 192 -2.44 -19.31 -3.48
N CYS A 193 -2.54 -18.48 -2.45
CA CYS A 193 -1.38 -18.01 -1.68
C CYS A 193 -1.71 -18.18 -0.21
N VAL A 194 -1.04 -19.12 0.45
CA VAL A 194 -1.21 -19.34 1.88
C VAL A 194 -0.39 -18.29 2.61
N ILE A 195 -1.08 -17.36 3.27
CA ILE A 195 -0.44 -16.29 4.04
C ILE A 195 -0.12 -16.78 5.45
N SER A 196 1.18 -16.80 5.78
CA SER A 196 1.61 -16.89 7.17
C SER A 196 1.59 -15.51 7.81
N THR A 197 1.01 -15.41 9.00
CA THR A 197 0.98 -14.19 9.80
C THR A 197 1.73 -14.43 11.10
N LYS A 198 2.77 -13.62 11.36
CA LYS A 198 3.52 -13.62 12.62
C LYS A 198 3.36 -12.29 13.31
N LYS A 199 3.04 -12.31 14.60
CA LYS A 199 2.98 -11.12 15.45
C LYS A 199 4.18 -11.09 16.38
N ILE A 200 4.83 -9.93 16.47
CA ILE A 200 6.00 -9.68 17.31
C ILE A 200 5.62 -8.53 18.24
N PRO A 201 5.43 -8.76 19.55
CA PRO A 201 5.19 -7.69 20.50
C PRO A 201 6.34 -6.68 20.48
N LEU A 202 6.01 -5.40 20.47
CA LEU A 202 6.98 -4.31 20.58
C LEU A 202 6.87 -3.66 21.95
N THR A 203 8.01 -3.50 22.61
CA THR A 203 8.11 -2.59 23.75
C THR A 203 8.05 -1.15 23.26
N GLU A 204 7.64 -0.23 24.12
CA GLU A 204 7.66 1.21 23.83
C GLU A 204 9.05 1.67 23.36
N LYS A 205 10.12 1.22 24.02
CA LYS A 205 11.50 1.54 23.62
C LYS A 205 11.82 1.08 22.20
N GLN A 206 11.39 -0.12 21.79
CA GLN A 206 11.61 -0.62 20.43
C GLN A 206 10.83 0.20 19.41
N TYR A 207 9.57 0.53 19.69
CA TYR A 207 8.76 1.37 18.83
C TYR A 207 9.37 2.76 18.64
N CYS A 208 9.76 3.45 19.72
CA CYS A 208 10.35 4.78 19.62
C CYS A 208 11.73 4.75 18.93
N SER A 209 12.50 3.66 19.08
CA SER A 209 13.74 3.46 18.30
C SER A 209 13.45 3.37 16.80
N LEU A 210 12.44 2.61 16.39
CA LEU A 210 12.02 2.52 14.98
C LEU A 210 11.62 3.89 14.43
N LEU A 211 10.85 4.68 15.18
CA LEU A 211 10.45 6.02 14.76
C LEU A 211 11.63 6.98 14.66
N LYS A 212 12.53 6.97 15.65
CA LYS A 212 13.75 7.78 15.63
C LYS A 212 14.60 7.49 14.40
N GLU A 213 14.72 6.20 14.05
CA GLU A 213 15.49 5.78 12.88
C GLU A 213 14.81 6.16 11.58
N LEU A 214 13.49 5.97 11.46
CA LEU A 214 12.73 6.43 10.29
C LEU A 214 12.89 7.94 10.07
N LYS A 215 12.79 8.74 11.15
CA LYS A 215 13.00 10.20 11.10
C LYS A 215 14.41 10.61 10.68
N ALA A 216 15.40 9.74 10.91
CA ALA A 216 16.77 9.98 10.51
C ALA A 216 17.04 9.59 9.04
N THR A 217 16.08 8.97 8.36
CA THR A 217 16.14 8.71 6.92
C THR A 217 15.65 9.92 6.12
N ASP A 218 15.86 9.86 4.81
CA ASP A 218 15.32 10.78 3.82
C ASP A 218 13.80 10.64 3.58
N PHE A 219 13.12 9.67 4.22
CA PHE A 219 11.70 9.37 3.96
C PHE A 219 10.81 10.62 3.89
N GLY A 220 10.98 11.56 4.83
CA GLY A 220 10.21 12.81 4.89
C GLY A 220 10.37 13.71 3.65
N GLU A 221 11.54 13.68 3.00
CA GLU A 221 11.91 14.54 1.88
C GLU A 221 11.64 13.89 0.51
N LEU A 222 11.50 12.56 0.48
CA LEU A 222 11.30 11.81 -0.75
C LEU A 222 9.93 12.09 -1.39
N PRO A 223 9.88 12.15 -2.74
CA PRO A 223 8.61 12.20 -3.45
C PRO A 223 7.83 10.90 -3.26
N TRP A 224 6.52 10.94 -3.53
CA TRP A 224 5.66 9.76 -3.45
C TRP A 224 6.09 8.60 -4.38
N GLN A 225 6.79 8.89 -5.48
CA GLN A 225 7.33 7.88 -6.40
C GLN A 225 8.75 8.22 -6.86
N ILE A 226 9.63 7.24 -6.75
CA ILE A 226 10.98 7.24 -7.32
C ILE A 226 11.00 6.22 -8.46
N LYS A 227 11.02 6.72 -9.69
CA LYS A 227 11.10 5.89 -10.89
C LYS A 227 12.56 5.55 -11.17
N ALA A 228 12.81 4.32 -11.60
CA ALA A 228 14.12 3.94 -12.12
C ALA A 228 14.43 4.73 -13.39
N LYS A 229 15.69 5.15 -13.56
CA LYS A 229 16.15 5.88 -14.76
C LYS A 229 15.94 5.06 -16.04
N TYR A 230 16.06 3.73 -15.91
CA TYR A 230 15.79 2.77 -16.97
C TYR A 230 14.73 1.80 -16.47
N PRO A 231 13.74 1.43 -17.31
CA PRO A 231 12.79 0.40 -16.95
C PRO A 231 13.58 -0.88 -16.64
N PRO A 232 13.47 -1.44 -15.42
CA PRO A 232 14.21 -2.65 -15.11
C PRO A 232 13.73 -3.79 -16.00
N THR A 233 14.61 -4.75 -16.25
CA THR A 233 14.20 -6.03 -16.84
C THR A 233 13.24 -6.79 -15.92
N HIS A 234 13.24 -6.47 -14.63
CA HIS A 234 12.46 -7.11 -13.59
C HIS A 234 11.84 -6.06 -12.67
N ASP A 235 10.53 -6.04 -12.60
CA ASP A 235 9.80 -5.09 -11.79
C ASP A 235 9.88 -5.50 -10.31
N SER A 236 10.55 -4.68 -9.51
CA SER A 236 10.60 -4.86 -8.07
C SER A 236 10.37 -3.52 -7.41
N TYR A 237 9.53 -3.52 -6.38
CA TYR A 237 9.02 -2.32 -5.77
C TYR A 237 9.11 -2.43 -4.25
N LEU A 238 9.52 -1.32 -3.66
CA LEU A 238 9.45 -1.04 -2.24
C LEU A 238 8.38 0.03 -2.02
N ILE A 239 7.49 -0.23 -1.08
CA ILE A 239 6.48 0.73 -0.64
C ILE A 239 6.64 0.91 0.87
N LEU A 240 6.76 2.16 1.31
CA LEU A 240 6.70 2.49 2.73
C LEU A 240 5.59 3.50 2.96
N GLU A 241 4.72 3.19 3.91
CA GLU A 241 3.55 3.98 4.29
C GLU A 241 3.67 4.38 5.75
N ALA A 242 3.43 5.65 6.03
CA ALA A 242 3.31 6.24 7.36
C ALA A 242 1.90 6.80 7.53
N HIS A 243 1.25 6.38 8.60
CA HIS A 243 -0.14 6.66 8.88
C HIS A 243 -0.27 7.20 10.29
N THR A 244 -0.74 8.44 10.42
CA THR A 244 -0.84 9.17 11.69
C THR A 244 -2.27 9.60 11.93
N ALA A 245 -2.56 10.26 13.06
CA ALA A 245 -3.93 10.65 13.41
C ALA A 245 -4.64 11.49 12.32
N ASN A 246 -3.89 12.32 11.60
CA ASN A 246 -4.44 13.30 10.65
C ASN A 246 -3.80 13.27 9.26
N LYS A 247 -2.64 12.62 9.10
CA LYS A 247 -1.87 12.64 7.86
C LYS A 247 -1.49 11.24 7.41
N PHE A 248 -1.41 11.07 6.10
CA PHE A 248 -0.90 9.90 5.42
C PHE A 248 0.27 10.29 4.51
N LYS A 249 1.35 9.54 4.56
CA LYS A 249 2.45 9.62 3.60
C LYS A 249 2.79 8.23 3.11
N TYR A 250 3.16 8.15 1.84
CA TYR A 250 3.75 6.94 1.31
C TYR A 250 4.84 7.28 0.31
N MET A 251 5.70 6.31 0.05
CA MET A 251 6.64 6.32 -1.04
C MET A 251 6.60 5.00 -1.79
N VAL A 252 6.83 5.05 -3.09
CA VAL A 252 7.02 3.89 -3.97
C VAL A 252 8.38 4.04 -4.64
N CYS A 253 9.29 3.10 -4.41
CA CYS A 253 10.59 3.07 -5.05
C CYS A 253 10.72 1.81 -5.89
N SER A 254 11.08 1.97 -7.16
CA SER A 254 11.59 0.82 -7.92
C SER A 254 12.96 0.44 -7.35
N THR A 255 13.21 -0.83 -7.09
CA THR A 255 14.48 -1.28 -6.47
C THR A 255 15.68 -1.16 -7.41
N SER A 256 15.46 -0.82 -8.69
CA SER A 256 16.50 -0.49 -9.66
C SER A 256 16.79 1.01 -9.77
N ALA A 257 16.16 1.85 -8.94
CA ALA A 257 16.49 3.27 -8.87
C ALA A 257 17.91 3.46 -8.32
N ASP A 258 18.63 4.45 -8.86
CA ASP A 258 19.97 4.84 -8.45
C ASP A 258 20.03 6.38 -8.36
N PRO A 259 20.36 6.96 -7.18
CA PRO A 259 20.70 6.30 -5.92
C PRO A 259 19.47 5.68 -5.22
N LEU A 260 19.73 4.63 -4.44
CA LEU A 260 18.73 4.07 -3.53
C LEU A 260 18.60 4.99 -2.30
N PRO A 261 17.38 5.30 -1.85
CA PRO A 261 17.14 6.18 -0.71
C PRO A 261 17.60 5.54 0.61
N ASP A 262 17.98 6.36 1.59
CA ASP A 262 18.43 5.92 2.93
C ASP A 262 17.37 5.08 3.65
N VAL A 263 16.10 5.34 3.35
CA VAL A 263 14.95 4.53 3.79
C VAL A 263 15.08 3.03 3.46
N ARG A 264 15.90 2.63 2.46
CA ARG A 264 16.15 1.21 2.16
C ARG A 264 16.85 0.49 3.30
N GLU A 265 17.82 1.13 3.96
CA GLU A 265 18.50 0.54 5.12
C GLU A 265 17.55 0.36 6.31
N PHE A 266 16.64 1.32 6.50
CA PHE A 266 15.54 1.18 7.47
C PHE A 266 14.64 -0.01 7.13
N CYS A 267 14.24 -0.18 5.86
CA CYS A 267 13.46 -1.33 5.43
C CYS A 267 14.20 -2.66 5.61
N LEU A 268 15.50 -2.73 5.31
CA LEU A 268 16.35 -3.91 5.60
C LEU A 268 16.37 -4.23 7.09
N LYS A 269 16.39 -3.22 7.95
CA LYS A 269 16.29 -3.41 9.39
C LYS A 269 14.94 -3.98 9.81
N LEU A 270 13.83 -3.49 9.24
CA LEU A 270 12.50 -4.05 9.48
C LEU A 270 12.44 -5.54 9.10
N VAL A 271 13.00 -5.90 7.93
CA VAL A 271 13.11 -7.30 7.48
C VAL A 271 13.89 -8.17 8.47
N LYS A 272 15.04 -7.69 8.95
CA LYS A 272 15.85 -8.39 9.97
C LYS A 272 15.07 -8.54 11.29
N MET A 273 14.40 -7.48 11.75
CA MET A 273 13.58 -7.50 12.97
C MET A 273 12.37 -8.44 12.87
N ALA A 274 11.80 -8.59 11.67
CA ALA A 274 10.75 -9.57 11.39
C ALA A 274 11.24 -11.03 11.49
N GLY A 275 12.57 -11.24 11.52
CA GLY A 275 13.20 -12.56 11.46
C GLY A 275 13.19 -13.14 10.05
N LEU A 276 13.15 -12.29 9.03
CA LEU A 276 13.24 -12.68 7.62
C LEU A 276 14.68 -12.55 7.14
N ASP A 277 15.06 -13.39 6.17
CA ASP A 277 16.38 -13.30 5.50
C ASP A 277 16.36 -12.15 4.48
N PRO A 278 17.18 -11.10 4.64
CA PRO A 278 17.25 -10.00 3.69
C PRO A 278 17.62 -10.43 2.27
N LYS A 279 18.30 -11.57 2.09
CA LYS A 279 18.61 -12.09 0.75
C LYS A 279 17.38 -12.65 0.03
N LYS A 280 16.35 -13.05 0.79
CA LYS A 280 15.08 -13.55 0.26
C LYS A 280 14.04 -12.45 0.04
N VAL A 281 14.23 -11.30 0.69
CA VAL A 281 13.42 -10.11 0.50
C VAL A 281 14.19 -9.17 -0.43
N ARG A 282 13.91 -9.24 -1.74
CA ARG A 282 14.57 -8.37 -2.72
C ARG A 282 14.12 -6.92 -2.50
N LEU A 283 15.05 -6.09 -2.01
CA LEU A 283 14.94 -4.64 -1.82
C LEU A 283 15.90 -3.88 -2.71
#